data_AF-A0A2J0MDA8-F1
#
_entry.id   AF-A0A2J0MDA8-F1
#
_cell.length_a   1.000
_cell.length_b   1.000
_cell.length_c   1.000
_cell.angle_alpha   90.00
_cell.angle_beta   90.00
_cell.angle_gamma   90.00
#
_symmetry.space_group_name_H-M   'P 1'
#
loop_
_entity.id
_entity.type
_entity.pdbx_description
1 polymer ?
#
loop_
_entity_poly.entity_id
_entity_poly.type
_entity_poly.pdbx_seq_one_letter_code
_entity_poly.pdbx_strand_id
1 'polypeptide(L)'
;MSKTSKITQNIRNYVLSRKRKNCNISCRTIADETGDKFKMIISKSSVNVILKGARLSSPVGRNVAKIYRPSGETDGAGYAFLLAANYLLGFSRILATTLRKLAPSIRMKWDTLEAISEAWIMARAVYNVPLAKIENYNKNDLWFITGRKANKGLLKQYINAFIDTQHIGYQLVSEIAHVLQDVHYLKIYLADNTFYMLDGQLKSVWKDAKIPIDYCTTIDIANSYINKKIFGSEPFVVFNAFPETVLGDEISDFIFSIDGSLSQKRIRKIELIAPQGVIIKEIPFVVPERRNFILGIWPWQYKLIADLEKRKTAAKIFIDGIGQEFYLCEDRARFAQHANNIDVMLRLIVIKSTKDGPALLGVFTNADQESWTAARVVERYLRHWPDVVVGHKLFLRASKMPLYLEDFISSEKMFVNAKKINETNDPDAWFLILVEILNDFCKRNFFPEVCASWSLLKMRELFYKQRGFIKRDMDEDILFKLFNSNMLEEKDITNFASAKFNEANIFDSSGRQLRIISAA
;
A
#
# COMPACT_ATOMS: atom_id res chain seq x y z
N MET A 1 -53.19 1.27 6.64
CA MET A 1 -52.63 2.65 6.62
C MET A 1 -51.36 2.69 7.44
N SER A 2 -50.17 2.64 6.82
CA SER A 2 -48.89 2.66 7.55
C SER A 2 -48.46 4.10 7.86
N LYS A 3 -48.27 4.40 9.16
CA LYS A 3 -47.72 5.66 9.68
C LYS A 3 -46.28 5.85 9.16
N THR A 4 -46.10 6.44 7.99
CA THR A 4 -44.79 6.65 7.37
C THR A 4 -44.64 8.09 6.88
N SER A 5 -44.61 9.09 7.78
CA SER A 5 -44.22 10.46 7.37
C SER A 5 -43.66 11.36 8.48
N LYS A 6 -43.09 10.83 9.57
CA LYS A 6 -42.45 11.69 10.60
C LYS A 6 -41.00 12.08 10.32
N ILE A 7 -40.34 11.50 9.33
CA ILE A 7 -38.93 11.79 9.02
C ILE A 7 -38.87 12.72 7.81
N THR A 8 -38.61 14.01 8.07
CA THR A 8 -38.40 15.01 7.01
C THR A 8 -37.04 14.84 6.35
N GLN A 9 -36.88 15.42 5.16
CA GLN A 9 -35.60 15.41 4.45
C GLN A 9 -34.47 16.10 5.25
N ASN A 10 -34.81 17.11 6.06
CA ASN A 10 -33.85 17.80 6.93
C ASN A 10 -33.28 16.88 8.02
N ILE A 11 -34.14 16.05 8.64
CA ILE A 11 -33.71 15.05 9.63
C ILE A 11 -32.81 14.00 8.96
N ARG A 12 -33.21 13.53 7.76
CA ARG A 12 -32.41 12.58 6.97
C ARG A 12 -31.03 13.15 6.66
N ASN A 13 -30.96 14.39 6.17
CA ASN A 13 -29.70 15.07 5.84
C ASN A 13 -28.82 15.25 7.09
N TYR A 14 -29.41 15.60 8.23
CA TYR A 14 -28.67 15.72 9.49
C TYR A 14 -28.06 14.37 9.93
N VAL A 15 -28.86 13.29 9.96
CA VAL A 15 -28.39 11.92 10.29
C VAL A 15 -27.23 11.51 9.39
N LEU A 16 -27.34 11.72 8.08
CA LEU A 16 -26.28 11.41 7.12
C LEU A 16 -25.04 12.26 7.35
N SER A 17 -25.21 13.56 7.63
CA SER A 17 -24.09 14.46 7.90
C SER A 17 -23.31 14.07 9.16
N ARG A 18 -23.99 13.64 10.23
CA ARG A 18 -23.35 13.17 11.47
C ARG A 18 -22.55 11.90 11.22
N LYS A 19 -23.12 10.92 10.50
CA LYS A 19 -22.42 9.67 10.18
C LYS A 19 -21.24 9.86 9.23
N ARG A 20 -21.31 10.83 8.29
CA ARG A 20 -20.18 11.18 7.42
C ARG A 20 -19.06 11.91 8.16
N LYS A 21 -19.40 12.80 9.10
CA LYS A 21 -18.42 13.53 9.93
C LYS A 21 -17.72 12.61 10.94
N ASN A 22 -18.41 11.60 11.45
CA ASN A 22 -17.82 10.59 12.34
C ASN A 22 -18.38 9.21 11.97
N CYS A 23 -17.59 8.42 11.25
CA CYS A 23 -17.99 7.08 10.79
C CYS A 23 -18.19 6.08 11.94
N ASN A 24 -17.61 6.32 13.12
CA ASN A 24 -17.67 5.43 14.28
C ASN A 24 -18.85 5.73 15.23
N ILE A 25 -19.61 6.81 15.02
CA ILE A 25 -20.73 7.16 15.89
C ILE A 25 -21.86 6.11 15.82
N SER A 26 -22.35 5.71 16.99
CA SER A 26 -23.37 4.67 17.12
C SER A 26 -24.75 5.15 16.67
N CYS A 27 -25.60 4.24 16.17
CA CYS A 27 -26.98 4.60 15.79
C CYS A 27 -27.82 5.10 16.98
N ARG A 28 -27.47 4.75 18.22
CA ARG A 28 -28.15 5.26 19.42
C ARG A 28 -27.79 6.72 19.65
N THR A 29 -26.49 7.02 19.66
CA THR A 29 -25.98 8.40 19.81
C THR A 29 -26.55 9.32 18.74
N ILE A 30 -26.59 8.90 17.47
CA ILE A 30 -27.23 9.70 16.41
C ILE A 30 -28.72 9.89 16.67
N ALA A 31 -29.42 8.87 17.15
CA ALA A 31 -30.85 8.95 17.44
C ALA A 31 -31.13 9.95 18.56
N ASP A 32 -30.33 9.91 19.63
CA ASP A 32 -30.42 10.82 20.78
C ASP A 32 -30.12 12.26 20.34
N GLU A 33 -28.97 12.49 19.68
CA GLU A 33 -28.58 13.82 19.18
C GLU A 33 -29.60 14.42 18.20
N THR A 34 -30.13 13.58 17.29
CA THR A 34 -31.15 14.03 16.34
C THR A 34 -32.46 14.31 17.05
N GLY A 35 -32.81 13.52 18.06
CA GLY A 35 -34.01 13.75 18.85
C GLY A 35 -33.97 15.06 19.64
N ASP A 36 -32.82 15.34 20.25
CA ASP A 36 -32.58 16.59 21.00
C ASP A 36 -32.63 17.82 20.10
N LYS A 37 -32.03 17.71 18.90
CA LYS A 37 -31.97 18.81 17.93
C LYS A 37 -33.32 19.16 17.33
N PHE A 38 -34.11 18.15 16.97
CA PHE A 38 -35.40 18.35 16.29
C PHE A 38 -36.60 18.27 17.25
N LYS A 39 -36.35 18.17 18.57
CA LYS A 39 -37.36 18.06 19.63
C LYS A 39 -38.40 16.96 19.34
N MET A 40 -37.92 15.80 18.91
CA MET A 40 -38.77 14.66 18.57
C MET A 40 -38.12 13.32 18.92
N ILE A 41 -38.93 12.29 19.19
CA ILE A 41 -38.40 10.96 19.47
C ILE A 41 -38.02 10.26 18.16
N ILE A 42 -36.75 9.92 18.00
CA ILE A 42 -36.25 9.15 16.87
C ILE A 42 -35.72 7.82 17.38
N SER A 43 -36.20 6.72 16.82
CA SER A 43 -35.72 5.40 17.22
C SER A 43 -34.37 5.07 16.56
N LYS A 44 -33.55 4.26 17.23
CA LYS A 44 -32.35 3.63 16.65
C LYS A 44 -32.67 2.94 15.31
N SER A 45 -33.83 2.28 15.21
CA SER A 45 -34.24 1.56 13.99
C SER A 45 -34.44 2.52 12.82
N SER A 46 -35.08 3.67 13.07
CA SER A 46 -35.28 4.73 12.08
C SER A 46 -33.96 5.29 11.54
N VAL A 47 -32.99 5.56 12.42
CA VAL A 47 -31.64 5.96 12.03
C VAL A 47 -30.97 4.87 11.18
N ASN A 48 -31.06 3.62 11.61
CA ASN A 48 -30.47 2.50 10.88
C ASN A 48 -31.06 2.34 9.46
N VAL A 49 -32.36 2.53 9.29
CA VAL A 49 -33.02 2.51 7.97
C VAL A 49 -32.49 3.63 7.07
N ILE A 50 -32.34 4.85 7.59
CA ILE A 50 -31.75 5.98 6.86
C ILE A 50 -30.32 5.65 6.41
N LEU A 51 -29.49 5.13 7.33
CA LEU A 51 -28.09 4.81 7.04
C LEU A 51 -27.95 3.65 6.05
N LYS A 52 -28.77 2.61 6.18
CA LYS A 52 -28.81 1.49 5.21
C LYS A 52 -29.20 1.96 3.82
N GLY A 53 -30.23 2.81 3.71
CA GLY A 53 -30.66 3.38 2.42
C GLY A 53 -29.56 4.20 1.75
N ALA A 54 -28.71 4.88 2.53
CA ALA A 54 -27.57 5.63 2.03
C ALA A 54 -26.26 4.82 1.94
N ARG A 55 -26.30 3.50 2.19
CA ARG A 55 -25.12 2.60 2.25
C ARG A 55 -24.04 3.06 3.25
N LEU A 56 -24.43 3.72 4.33
CA LEU A 56 -23.56 4.19 5.42
C LEU A 56 -23.69 3.33 6.70
N SER A 57 -24.45 2.24 6.66
CA SER A 57 -24.53 1.31 7.78
C SER A 57 -23.30 0.40 7.80
N SER A 58 -22.57 0.40 8.92
CA SER A 58 -21.56 -0.64 9.19
C SER A 58 -22.25 -2.02 9.18
N PRO A 59 -21.62 -3.06 8.60
CA PRO A 59 -22.20 -4.40 8.57
C PRO A 59 -22.53 -4.88 10.00
N VAL A 60 -23.80 -5.24 10.22
CA VAL A 60 -24.24 -5.76 11.53
C VAL A 60 -23.99 -7.26 11.56
N GLY A 61 -22.98 -7.69 12.32
CA GLY A 61 -22.72 -9.09 12.60
C GLY A 61 -22.29 -9.30 14.05
N ARG A 62 -22.83 -10.34 14.70
CA ARG A 62 -22.25 -10.94 15.92
C ARG A 62 -20.75 -11.15 15.70
N ASN A 63 -19.96 -10.78 16.70
CA ASN A 63 -18.50 -10.79 16.77
C ASN A 63 -17.85 -11.62 15.65
N VAL A 64 -17.15 -10.90 14.77
CA VAL A 64 -16.02 -11.42 13.98
C VAL A 64 -15.19 -12.32 14.91
N ALA A 65 -14.57 -13.38 14.37
CA ALA A 65 -13.57 -14.16 15.10
C ALA A 65 -12.74 -13.20 15.97
N LYS A 66 -12.68 -13.44 17.30
CA LYS A 66 -12.08 -12.50 18.24
C LYS A 66 -10.76 -12.04 17.63
N ILE A 67 -10.67 -10.75 17.25
CA ILE A 67 -9.43 -10.17 16.75
C ILE A 67 -8.40 -10.49 17.82
N TYR A 68 -7.43 -11.32 17.46
CA TYR A 68 -6.40 -11.70 18.39
C TYR A 68 -5.43 -10.53 18.38
N ARG A 69 -5.33 -9.83 19.51
CA ARG A 69 -4.50 -8.62 19.66
C ARG A 69 -3.30 -8.88 20.55
N PRO A 70 -2.49 -9.90 20.24
CA PRO A 70 -1.30 -10.10 21.02
C PRO A 70 -0.33 -8.97 20.71
N SER A 71 0.20 -8.37 21.77
CA SER A 71 1.42 -7.59 21.69
C SER A 71 2.44 -8.29 22.59
N GLY A 72 3.68 -8.40 22.13
CA GLY A 72 4.68 -9.18 22.85
C GLY A 72 5.82 -9.62 21.95
N GLU A 73 6.80 -10.25 22.58
CA GLU A 73 7.91 -10.89 21.89
C GLU A 73 7.45 -12.17 21.17
N THR A 74 8.07 -12.43 20.03
CA THR A 74 7.84 -13.65 19.25
C THR A 74 9.09 -14.02 18.45
N ASP A 75 9.29 -15.33 18.23
CA ASP A 75 10.44 -15.87 17.49
C ASP A 75 10.29 -15.78 15.96
N GLY A 76 9.31 -15.01 15.50
CA GLY A 76 8.98 -14.91 14.08
C GLY A 76 8.50 -13.51 13.67
N ALA A 77 9.04 -12.46 14.30
CA ALA A 77 8.67 -11.10 13.91
C ALA A 77 9.09 -10.81 12.46
N GLY A 78 10.19 -11.41 11.99
CA GLY A 78 10.69 -11.29 10.62
C GLY A 78 9.75 -11.85 9.53
N TYR A 79 8.78 -12.69 9.88
CA TYR A 79 7.74 -13.13 8.93
C TYR A 79 6.83 -12.00 8.47
N ALA A 80 6.94 -10.80 9.06
CA ALA A 80 6.34 -9.59 8.53
C ALA A 80 6.58 -9.43 7.03
N PHE A 81 7.80 -9.73 6.52
CA PHE A 81 8.11 -9.62 5.10
C PHE A 81 7.23 -10.52 4.22
N LEU A 82 7.08 -11.80 4.59
CA LEU A 82 6.23 -12.74 3.87
C LEU A 82 4.75 -12.40 4.01
N LEU A 83 4.33 -11.94 5.19
CA LEU A 83 2.97 -11.46 5.43
C LEU A 83 2.65 -10.26 4.52
N ALA A 84 3.57 -9.31 4.39
CA ALA A 84 3.41 -8.18 3.49
C ALA A 84 3.35 -8.60 2.03
N ALA A 85 4.22 -9.52 1.59
CA ALA A 85 4.14 -10.08 0.25
C ALA A 85 2.77 -10.74 0.00
N ASN A 86 2.24 -11.49 0.98
CA ASN A 86 0.89 -12.07 0.90
C ASN A 86 -0.21 -11.00 0.79
N TYR A 87 -0.11 -9.88 1.52
CA TYR A 87 -1.09 -8.79 1.41
C TYR A 87 -1.01 -8.04 0.07
N LEU A 88 0.19 -7.87 -0.48
CA LEU A 88 0.39 -7.22 -1.77
C LEU A 88 -0.08 -8.11 -2.93
N LEU A 89 0.19 -9.41 -2.88
CA LEU A 89 -0.20 -10.37 -3.93
C LEU A 89 -1.60 -10.95 -3.75
N GLY A 90 -2.15 -10.88 -2.54
CA GLY A 90 -3.48 -11.39 -2.20
C GLY A 90 -3.60 -12.91 -2.26
N PHE A 91 -2.56 -13.69 -2.01
CA PHE A 91 -2.61 -15.16 -2.15
C PHE A 91 -3.61 -15.81 -1.19
N SER A 92 -3.68 -15.37 0.07
CA SER A 92 -4.73 -15.81 1.00
C SER A 92 -6.14 -15.52 0.49
N ARG A 93 -6.33 -14.36 -0.15
CA ARG A 93 -7.60 -13.95 -0.78
C ARG A 93 -7.96 -14.80 -1.99
N ILE A 94 -6.97 -15.11 -2.84
CA ILE A 94 -7.12 -15.98 -4.01
C ILE A 94 -7.49 -17.39 -3.58
N LEU A 95 -6.78 -17.96 -2.59
CA LEU A 95 -7.09 -19.27 -2.01
C LEU A 95 -8.51 -19.32 -1.45
N ALA A 96 -8.87 -18.35 -0.62
CA ALA A 96 -10.20 -18.30 -0.01
C ALA A 96 -11.33 -18.16 -1.06
N THR A 97 -11.10 -17.36 -2.10
CA THR A 97 -12.08 -17.15 -3.18
C THR A 97 -12.23 -18.41 -4.04
N THR A 98 -11.11 -19.02 -4.40
CA THR A 98 -11.09 -20.26 -5.20
C THR A 98 -11.75 -21.40 -4.44
N LEU A 99 -11.38 -21.60 -3.17
CA LEU A 99 -11.98 -22.64 -2.33
C LEU A 99 -13.48 -22.43 -2.15
N ARG A 100 -13.93 -21.18 -1.93
CA ARG A 100 -15.37 -20.89 -1.80
C ARG A 100 -16.15 -21.16 -3.08
N LYS A 101 -15.56 -20.88 -4.25
CA LYS A 101 -16.17 -21.13 -5.56
C LYS A 101 -16.31 -22.63 -5.83
N LEU A 102 -15.30 -23.42 -5.47
CA LEU A 102 -15.23 -24.84 -5.81
C LEU A 102 -15.76 -25.78 -4.71
N ALA A 103 -15.83 -25.32 -3.46
CA ALA A 103 -16.42 -26.05 -2.33
C ALA A 103 -17.65 -25.31 -1.75
N PRO A 104 -18.82 -25.32 -2.43
CA PRO A 104 -20.02 -24.63 -1.95
C PRO A 104 -20.52 -25.10 -0.57
N SER A 105 -20.11 -26.29 -0.14
CA SER A 105 -20.43 -26.87 1.17
C SER A 105 -19.75 -26.14 2.34
N ILE A 106 -18.74 -25.30 2.06
CA ILE A 106 -17.98 -24.59 3.10
C ILE A 106 -18.82 -23.47 3.72
N ARG A 107 -19.28 -23.68 4.97
CA ARG A 107 -20.14 -22.72 5.70
C ARG A 107 -19.34 -21.70 6.51
N MET A 108 -18.24 -21.20 5.95
CA MET A 108 -17.39 -20.22 6.61
C MET A 108 -17.59 -18.82 6.05
N LYS A 109 -17.45 -17.81 6.93
CA LYS A 109 -17.39 -16.42 6.50
C LYS A 109 -16.12 -16.20 5.67
N TRP A 110 -16.21 -15.29 4.70
CA TRP A 110 -15.09 -15.00 3.78
C TRP A 110 -13.82 -14.58 4.54
N ASP A 111 -13.92 -13.61 5.46
CA ASP A 111 -12.78 -13.16 6.28
C ASP A 111 -12.14 -14.30 7.10
N THR A 112 -12.94 -15.32 7.45
CA THR A 112 -12.45 -16.49 8.19
C THR A 112 -11.66 -17.44 7.29
N LEU A 113 -12.13 -17.65 6.06
CA LEU A 113 -11.41 -18.45 5.06
C LEU A 113 -10.08 -17.80 4.68
N GLU A 114 -10.08 -16.50 4.44
CA GLU A 114 -8.87 -15.75 4.13
C GLU A 114 -7.86 -15.81 5.29
N ALA A 115 -8.33 -15.60 6.53
CA ALA A 115 -7.48 -15.71 7.72
C ALA A 115 -6.86 -17.10 7.90
N ILE A 116 -7.63 -18.17 7.65
CA ILE A 116 -7.12 -19.54 7.73
C ILE A 116 -6.11 -19.80 6.61
N SER A 117 -6.37 -19.32 5.39
CA SER A 117 -5.47 -19.43 4.25
C SER A 117 -4.13 -18.75 4.54
N GLU A 118 -4.17 -17.52 5.07
CA GLU A 118 -2.98 -16.77 5.49
C GLU A 118 -2.23 -17.51 6.60
N ALA A 119 -2.92 -17.93 7.66
CA ALA A 119 -2.29 -18.66 8.75
C ALA A 119 -1.61 -19.94 8.27
N TRP A 120 -2.14 -20.61 7.27
CA TRP A 120 -1.52 -21.81 6.75
C TRP A 120 -0.29 -21.51 5.87
N ILE A 121 -0.35 -20.51 4.97
CA ILE A 121 0.83 -20.03 4.24
C ILE A 121 1.95 -19.69 5.23
N MET A 122 1.62 -18.93 6.28
CA MET A 122 2.59 -18.55 7.31
C MET A 122 3.06 -19.75 8.13
N ALA A 123 2.20 -20.69 8.51
CA ALA A 123 2.61 -21.89 9.26
C ALA A 123 3.60 -22.75 8.48
N ARG A 124 3.37 -22.89 7.17
CA ARG A 124 4.27 -23.61 6.27
C ARG A 124 5.60 -22.87 6.13
N ALA A 125 5.57 -21.56 5.94
CA ALA A 125 6.78 -20.73 5.89
C ALA A 125 7.60 -20.79 7.18
N VAL A 126 6.92 -20.67 8.33
CA VAL A 126 7.58 -20.46 9.61
C VAL A 126 8.13 -21.74 10.21
N TYR A 127 7.28 -22.74 10.30
CA TYR A 127 7.53 -23.93 11.10
C TYR A 127 7.60 -25.19 10.27
N ASN A 128 7.48 -25.07 8.93
CA ASN A 128 7.35 -26.19 8.02
C ASN A 128 6.25 -27.18 8.48
N VAL A 129 5.19 -26.66 9.11
CA VAL A 129 4.12 -27.48 9.69
C VAL A 129 3.33 -28.11 8.54
N PRO A 130 3.27 -29.46 8.46
CA PRO A 130 2.42 -30.13 7.48
C PRO A 130 0.94 -29.85 7.77
N LEU A 131 0.12 -29.86 6.72
CA LEU A 131 -1.31 -29.61 6.79
C LEU A 131 -2.00 -30.46 7.86
N ALA A 132 -1.68 -31.75 7.88
CA ALA A 132 -2.27 -32.71 8.81
C ALA A 132 -2.02 -32.36 10.30
N LYS A 133 -1.01 -31.54 10.59
CA LYS A 133 -0.62 -31.16 11.97
C LYS A 133 -1.13 -29.78 12.39
N ILE A 134 -1.67 -28.97 11.48
CA ILE A 134 -2.06 -27.58 11.78
C ILE A 134 -3.21 -27.51 12.80
N GLU A 135 -4.11 -28.50 12.79
CA GLU A 135 -5.25 -28.55 13.72
C GLU A 135 -4.83 -28.70 15.19
N ASN A 136 -3.60 -29.20 15.42
CA ASN A 136 -2.99 -29.38 16.74
C ASN A 136 -1.89 -28.35 17.01
N TYR A 137 -1.76 -27.33 16.16
CA TYR A 137 -0.75 -26.30 16.30
C TYR A 137 -1.08 -25.37 17.47
N ASN A 138 -0.26 -25.46 18.53
CA ASN A 138 -0.50 -24.80 19.81
C ASN A 138 0.36 -23.55 20.04
N LYS A 139 1.38 -23.28 19.21
CA LYS A 139 2.23 -22.11 19.43
C LYS A 139 1.45 -20.84 19.09
N ASN A 140 1.56 -19.85 19.97
CA ASN A 140 0.83 -18.59 19.79
C ASN A 140 1.46 -17.69 18.72
N ASP A 141 2.75 -17.84 18.43
CA ASP A 141 3.52 -17.02 17.49
C ASP A 141 2.86 -16.84 16.11
N LEU A 142 2.34 -17.92 15.51
CA LEU A 142 1.64 -17.86 14.23
C LEU A 142 0.43 -16.92 14.29
N TRP A 143 -0.30 -17.01 15.40
CA TRP A 143 -1.48 -16.18 15.64
C TRP A 143 -1.08 -14.74 15.99
N PHE A 144 0.11 -14.52 16.58
CA PHE A 144 0.70 -13.19 16.75
C PHE A 144 1.00 -12.53 15.41
N ILE A 145 1.59 -13.29 14.48
CA ILE A 145 1.97 -12.81 13.15
C ILE A 145 0.75 -12.53 12.29
N THR A 146 -0.30 -13.34 12.35
CA THR A 146 -1.53 -13.14 11.54
C THR A 146 -2.59 -12.28 12.23
N GLY A 147 -2.54 -12.13 13.55
CA GLY A 147 -3.52 -11.36 14.33
C GLY A 147 -4.92 -12.00 14.37
N ARG A 148 -5.06 -13.26 13.94
CA ARG A 148 -6.34 -13.99 13.91
C ARG A 148 -6.10 -15.43 14.35
N LYS A 149 -6.84 -15.88 15.37
CA LYS A 149 -6.78 -17.27 15.82
C LYS A 149 -7.93 -18.08 15.22
N ALA A 150 -7.61 -19.11 14.46
CA ALA A 150 -8.58 -20.09 14.01
C ALA A 150 -8.82 -21.16 15.08
N ASN A 151 -10.06 -21.58 15.28
CA ASN A 151 -10.34 -22.72 16.16
C ASN A 151 -10.11 -24.04 15.40
N LYS A 152 -9.85 -25.12 16.16
CA LYS A 152 -9.57 -26.45 15.61
C LYS A 152 -10.67 -26.96 14.65
N GLY A 153 -11.94 -26.73 14.97
CA GLY A 153 -13.07 -27.18 14.15
C GLY A 153 -13.13 -26.50 12.77
N LEU A 154 -12.87 -25.19 12.71
CA LEU A 154 -12.81 -24.43 11.46
C LEU A 154 -11.61 -24.85 10.62
N LEU A 155 -10.46 -25.10 11.24
CA LEU A 155 -9.29 -25.66 10.55
C LEU A 155 -9.63 -27.01 9.92
N LYS A 156 -10.25 -27.94 10.67
CA LYS A 156 -10.65 -29.25 10.13
C LYS A 156 -11.63 -29.12 8.95
N GLN A 157 -12.63 -28.24 9.06
CA GLN A 157 -13.57 -27.99 7.97
C GLN A 157 -12.87 -27.42 6.74
N TYR A 158 -11.88 -26.53 6.94
CA TYR A 158 -11.11 -25.93 5.86
C TYR A 158 -10.27 -26.99 5.13
N ILE A 159 -9.57 -27.85 5.88
CA ILE A 159 -8.74 -28.94 5.36
C ILE A 159 -9.59 -29.91 4.53
N ASN A 160 -10.72 -30.35 5.08
CA ASN A 160 -11.61 -31.27 4.37
C ASN A 160 -12.10 -30.65 3.06
N ALA A 161 -12.58 -29.40 3.09
CA ALA A 161 -13.01 -28.71 1.88
C ALA A 161 -11.87 -28.61 0.86
N PHE A 162 -10.64 -28.38 1.30
CA PHE A 162 -9.48 -28.28 0.43
C PHE A 162 -9.12 -29.62 -0.24
N ILE A 163 -9.15 -30.72 0.53
CA ILE A 163 -8.87 -32.08 0.04
C ILE A 163 -9.97 -32.58 -0.90
N ASP A 164 -11.23 -32.29 -0.57
CA ASP A 164 -12.39 -32.77 -1.33
C ASP A 164 -12.57 -32.04 -2.67
N THR A 165 -11.85 -30.93 -2.89
CA THR A 165 -12.01 -30.08 -4.07
C THR A 165 -11.06 -30.47 -5.19
N GLN A 166 -11.60 -31.10 -6.23
CA GLN A 166 -10.85 -31.33 -7.47
C GLN A 166 -10.57 -30.01 -8.22
N HIS A 167 -9.48 -29.98 -8.99
CA HIS A 167 -9.10 -28.87 -9.87
C HIS A 167 -8.77 -27.53 -9.20
N ILE A 168 -8.66 -27.47 -7.87
CA ILE A 168 -8.27 -26.25 -7.17
C ILE A 168 -6.90 -25.75 -7.65
N GLY A 169 -5.93 -26.64 -7.89
CA GLY A 169 -4.61 -26.30 -8.42
C GLY A 169 -4.67 -25.50 -9.72
N TYR A 170 -5.44 -25.97 -10.72
CA TYR A 170 -5.59 -25.28 -12.01
C TYR A 170 -6.18 -23.88 -11.86
N GLN A 171 -7.24 -23.74 -11.05
CA GLN A 171 -7.86 -22.43 -10.79
C GLN A 171 -6.89 -21.51 -10.05
N LEU A 172 -6.13 -22.01 -9.07
CA LEU A 172 -5.11 -21.23 -8.37
C LEU A 172 -4.02 -20.74 -9.32
N VAL A 173 -3.48 -21.60 -10.18
CA VAL A 173 -2.45 -21.20 -11.15
C VAL A 173 -2.98 -20.13 -12.10
N SER A 174 -4.23 -20.24 -12.56
CA SER A 174 -4.87 -19.23 -13.42
C SER A 174 -5.00 -17.87 -12.72
N GLU A 175 -5.47 -17.84 -11.48
CA GLU A 175 -5.61 -16.61 -10.71
C GLU A 175 -4.24 -16.00 -10.35
N ILE A 176 -3.26 -16.84 -10.01
CA ILE A 176 -1.87 -16.43 -9.74
C ILE A 176 -1.24 -15.82 -11.00
N ALA A 177 -1.44 -16.42 -12.17
CA ALA A 177 -0.96 -15.90 -13.44
C ALA A 177 -1.44 -14.47 -13.71
N HIS A 178 -2.72 -14.21 -13.41
CA HIS A 178 -3.31 -12.89 -13.59
C HIS A 178 -2.70 -11.86 -12.64
N VAL A 179 -2.53 -12.18 -11.36
CA VAL A 179 -1.97 -11.22 -10.39
C VAL A 179 -0.47 -11.03 -10.51
N LEU A 180 0.27 -11.95 -11.15
CA LEU A 180 1.71 -11.86 -11.37
C LEU A 180 2.09 -11.18 -12.70
N GLN A 181 1.18 -10.49 -13.41
CA GLN A 181 1.62 -9.73 -14.58
C GLN A 181 2.42 -8.50 -14.15
N ASP A 182 3.64 -8.34 -14.65
CA ASP A 182 4.49 -7.18 -14.33
C ASP A 182 4.05 -5.95 -15.11
N VAL A 183 3.81 -4.85 -14.40
CA VAL A 183 3.64 -3.50 -14.95
C VAL A 183 4.93 -2.74 -14.69
N HIS A 184 5.62 -2.41 -15.77
CA HIS A 184 6.87 -1.64 -15.73
C HIS A 184 6.60 -0.16 -15.53
N TYR A 185 5.67 0.40 -16.31
CA TYR A 185 5.26 1.78 -16.17
C TYR A 185 3.86 2.03 -16.73
N LEU A 186 3.31 3.17 -16.36
CA LEU A 186 2.07 3.71 -16.86
C LEU A 186 2.40 4.86 -17.81
N LYS A 187 1.90 4.82 -19.04
CA LYS A 187 1.99 5.93 -19.99
C LYS A 187 0.69 6.73 -19.97
N ILE A 188 0.78 8.00 -19.58
CA ILE A 188 -0.37 8.91 -19.40
C ILE A 188 -0.47 9.83 -20.61
N TYR A 189 -1.51 9.65 -21.43
CA TYR A 189 -1.77 10.49 -22.60
C TYR A 189 -2.70 11.65 -22.24
N LEU A 190 -2.34 12.85 -22.66
CA LEU A 190 -3.10 14.07 -22.41
C LEU A 190 -3.93 14.48 -23.63
N ALA A 191 -4.87 15.41 -23.44
CA ALA A 191 -5.81 15.82 -24.48
C ALA A 191 -5.16 16.62 -25.64
N ASP A 192 -4.00 17.24 -25.40
CA ASP A 192 -3.16 17.89 -26.42
C ASP A 192 -2.18 16.93 -27.11
N ASN A 193 -2.31 15.63 -26.85
CA ASN A 193 -1.46 14.55 -27.35
C ASN A 193 -0.02 14.53 -26.79
N THR A 194 0.30 15.34 -25.78
CA THR A 194 1.52 15.09 -25.00
C THR A 194 1.33 13.90 -24.06
N PHE A 195 2.42 13.40 -23.52
CA PHE A 195 2.38 12.31 -22.54
C PHE A 195 3.52 12.45 -21.54
N TYR A 196 3.33 11.83 -20.38
CA TYR A 196 4.39 11.54 -19.43
C TYR A 196 4.25 10.10 -18.95
N MET A 197 5.28 9.60 -18.28
CA MET A 197 5.27 8.25 -17.71
C MET A 197 5.32 8.32 -16.18
N LEU A 198 4.62 7.40 -15.54
CA LEU A 198 4.79 7.10 -14.13
C LEU A 198 5.36 5.68 -14.04
N ASP A 199 6.28 5.42 -13.11
CA ASP A 199 6.71 4.05 -12.89
C ASP A 199 5.56 3.13 -12.40
N GLY A 200 5.76 1.81 -12.43
CA GLY A 200 4.75 0.84 -12.04
C GLY A 200 4.20 1.03 -10.62
N GLN A 201 4.98 1.60 -9.70
CA GLN A 201 4.56 1.90 -8.33
C GLN A 201 3.93 3.31 -8.17
N LEU A 202 3.87 4.10 -9.25
CA LEU A 202 3.38 5.48 -9.29
C LEU A 202 4.12 6.37 -8.26
N LYS A 203 5.45 6.25 -8.23
CA LYS A 203 6.35 6.88 -7.26
C LYS A 203 7.23 7.96 -7.87
N SER A 204 7.36 8.01 -9.18
CA SER A 204 8.24 8.91 -9.90
C SER A 204 7.72 9.19 -11.30
N VAL A 205 8.00 10.41 -11.77
CA VAL A 205 7.58 10.90 -13.10
C VAL A 205 8.77 10.83 -14.04
N TRP A 206 8.55 10.25 -15.22
CA TRP A 206 9.57 9.98 -16.24
C TRP A 206 9.18 10.55 -17.60
N LYS A 207 10.20 10.93 -18.38
CA LYS A 207 10.09 11.45 -19.74
C LYS A 207 10.11 10.34 -20.79
N ASP A 208 10.88 9.28 -20.56
CA ASP A 208 11.07 8.17 -21.49
C ASP A 208 10.93 6.81 -20.79
N ALA A 209 10.95 5.75 -21.59
CA ALA A 209 10.75 4.38 -21.13
C ALA A 209 12.00 3.75 -20.46
N LYS A 210 13.08 4.50 -20.23
CA LYS A 210 14.31 4.00 -19.56
C LYS A 210 14.14 3.96 -18.05
N ILE A 211 13.02 3.37 -17.61
CA ILE A 211 12.66 3.22 -16.21
C ILE A 211 13.36 1.95 -15.70
N PRO A 212 14.07 1.98 -14.56
CA PRO A 212 14.70 0.78 -14.03
C PRO A 212 13.65 -0.27 -13.65
N ILE A 213 14.00 -1.54 -13.85
CA ILE A 213 13.06 -2.65 -13.64
C ILE A 213 12.66 -2.83 -12.16
N ASP A 214 13.43 -2.29 -11.22
CA ASP A 214 13.11 -2.26 -9.79
C ASP A 214 11.86 -1.44 -9.46
N TYR A 215 11.44 -0.56 -10.39
CA TYR A 215 10.19 0.18 -10.26
C TYR A 215 8.98 -0.56 -10.86
N CYS A 216 9.18 -1.74 -11.44
CA CYS A 216 8.09 -2.61 -11.83
C CYS A 216 7.30 -3.08 -10.61
N THR A 217 5.99 -3.22 -10.76
CA THR A 217 5.13 -3.88 -9.78
C THR A 217 4.16 -4.82 -10.46
N THR A 218 3.32 -5.52 -9.72
CA THR A 218 2.31 -6.38 -10.34
C THR A 218 1.06 -5.60 -10.76
N ILE A 219 0.32 -6.13 -11.72
CA ILE A 219 -0.89 -5.49 -12.25
C ILE A 219 -1.95 -5.24 -11.16
N ASP A 220 -2.08 -6.12 -10.17
CA ASP A 220 -3.04 -5.92 -9.07
C ASP A 220 -2.63 -4.73 -8.18
N ILE A 221 -1.32 -4.63 -7.88
CA ILE A 221 -0.76 -3.51 -7.11
C ILE A 221 -0.90 -2.20 -7.90
N ALA A 222 -0.54 -2.18 -9.18
CA ALA A 222 -0.69 -1.01 -10.05
C ALA A 222 -2.16 -0.56 -10.13
N ASN A 223 -3.11 -1.49 -10.32
CA ASN A 223 -4.54 -1.20 -10.30
C ASN A 223 -5.00 -0.62 -8.96
N SER A 224 -4.50 -1.13 -7.83
CA SER A 224 -4.78 -0.60 -6.51
C SER A 224 -4.33 0.86 -6.38
N TYR A 225 -3.12 1.19 -6.85
CA TYR A 225 -2.62 2.56 -6.87
C TYR A 225 -3.42 3.48 -7.79
N ILE A 226 -3.78 3.02 -8.99
CA ILE A 226 -4.66 3.76 -9.91
C ILE A 226 -6.00 4.04 -9.25
N ASN A 227 -6.63 3.05 -8.64
CA ASN A 227 -7.92 3.22 -7.98
C ASN A 227 -7.87 4.20 -6.81
N LYS A 228 -6.79 4.21 -6.03
CA LYS A 228 -6.62 5.12 -4.89
C LYS A 228 -6.26 6.55 -5.29
N LYS A 229 -5.33 6.71 -6.24
CA LYS A 229 -4.74 8.01 -6.61
C LYS A 229 -5.44 8.68 -7.80
N ILE A 230 -5.83 7.90 -8.82
CA ILE A 230 -6.51 8.42 -10.03
C ILE A 230 -8.02 8.39 -9.84
N PHE A 231 -8.61 7.29 -9.40
CA PHE A 231 -10.08 7.23 -9.22
C PHE A 231 -10.54 7.56 -7.80
N GLY A 232 -9.59 7.73 -6.88
CA GLY A 232 -9.83 8.04 -5.48
C GLY A 232 -9.34 9.44 -5.10
N SER A 233 -9.20 9.65 -3.79
CA SER A 233 -8.82 10.94 -3.21
C SER A 233 -7.43 10.93 -2.58
N GLU A 234 -6.69 9.81 -2.68
CA GLU A 234 -5.32 9.77 -2.18
C GLU A 234 -4.41 10.65 -3.04
N PRO A 235 -3.51 11.43 -2.43
CA PRO A 235 -2.59 12.25 -3.21
C PRO A 235 -1.59 11.37 -3.95
N PHE A 236 -1.09 11.88 -5.07
CA PHE A 236 0.18 11.41 -5.60
C PHE A 236 1.29 11.85 -4.66
N VAL A 237 2.20 10.94 -4.30
CA VAL A 237 3.44 11.26 -3.60
C VAL A 237 4.55 10.78 -4.51
N VAL A 238 5.17 11.70 -5.23
CA VAL A 238 6.06 11.38 -6.34
C VAL A 238 7.37 12.13 -6.26
N PHE A 239 8.38 11.60 -6.95
CA PHE A 239 9.68 12.22 -7.14
C PHE A 239 9.96 12.52 -8.62
N ASN A 240 10.83 13.49 -8.91
CA ASN A 240 11.33 13.69 -10.27
C ASN A 240 12.42 12.66 -10.62
N ALA A 241 12.21 11.89 -11.70
CA ALA A 241 13.16 10.89 -12.16
C ALA A 241 14.48 11.46 -12.73
N PHE A 242 14.56 12.75 -13.04
CA PHE A 242 15.78 13.34 -13.60
C PHE A 242 16.37 14.35 -12.63
N PRO A 243 17.03 13.88 -11.55
CA PRO A 243 17.51 14.75 -10.49
C PRO A 243 18.61 15.70 -10.96
N GLU A 244 19.39 15.34 -11.98
CA GLU A 244 20.53 16.15 -12.46
C GLU A 244 20.12 17.34 -13.34
N THR A 245 18.85 17.43 -13.74
CA THR A 245 18.36 18.49 -14.64
C THR A 245 17.32 19.39 -13.97
N VAL A 246 17.16 20.58 -14.54
CA VAL A 246 15.98 21.42 -14.30
C VAL A 246 14.71 20.62 -14.61
N LEU A 247 13.60 20.97 -13.97
CA LEU A 247 12.31 20.32 -14.18
C LEU A 247 11.91 20.38 -15.67
N GLY A 248 11.68 19.22 -16.28
CA GLY A 248 11.30 19.11 -17.69
C GLY A 248 9.80 19.26 -17.95
N ASP A 249 9.44 19.14 -19.23
CA ASP A 249 8.05 19.23 -19.69
C ASP A 249 7.17 18.11 -19.09
N GLU A 250 7.74 16.93 -18.82
CA GLU A 250 7.04 15.80 -18.20
C GLU A 250 6.53 16.13 -16.79
N ILE A 251 7.30 16.91 -16.02
CA ILE A 251 6.89 17.38 -14.69
C ILE A 251 5.77 18.39 -14.80
N SER A 252 5.87 19.29 -15.79
CA SER A 252 4.82 20.25 -16.08
C SER A 252 3.52 19.52 -16.44
N ASP A 253 3.58 18.60 -17.39
CA ASP A 253 2.44 17.80 -17.84
C ASP A 253 1.81 16.99 -16.70
N PHE A 254 2.64 16.41 -15.82
CA PHE A 254 2.15 15.82 -14.59
C PHE A 254 1.40 16.84 -13.71
N ILE A 255 2.01 17.98 -13.38
CA ILE A 255 1.40 19.00 -12.51
C ILE A 255 0.05 19.47 -13.07
N PHE A 256 0.00 19.88 -14.34
CA PHE A 256 -1.22 20.42 -14.95
C PHE A 256 -2.31 19.35 -15.13
N SER A 257 -1.94 18.10 -15.42
CA SER A 257 -2.92 17.03 -15.57
C SER A 257 -3.57 16.64 -14.25
N ILE A 258 -2.83 16.69 -13.14
CA ILE A 258 -3.32 16.36 -11.80
C ILE A 258 -4.05 17.55 -11.17
N ASP A 259 -3.56 18.78 -11.37
CA ASP A 259 -4.23 19.99 -10.89
C ASP A 259 -5.55 20.25 -11.60
N GLY A 260 -5.67 19.82 -12.87
CA GLY A 260 -6.91 19.90 -13.65
C GLY A 260 -7.30 21.32 -14.08
N SER A 261 -6.39 22.28 -13.92
CA SER A 261 -6.57 23.69 -14.31
C SER A 261 -6.67 23.88 -15.83
N LEU A 262 -6.10 22.98 -16.63
CA LEU A 262 -6.08 23.05 -18.09
C LEU A 262 -6.87 21.92 -18.73
N SER A 263 -7.88 22.26 -19.54
CA SER A 263 -8.67 21.26 -20.27
C SER A 263 -7.85 20.45 -21.26
N GLN A 264 -6.84 21.08 -21.89
CA GLN A 264 -5.90 20.45 -22.82
C GLN A 264 -4.93 19.46 -22.14
N LYS A 265 -4.69 19.62 -20.84
CA LYS A 265 -3.82 18.71 -20.07
C LYS A 265 -4.58 17.63 -19.31
N ARG A 266 -5.88 17.46 -19.58
CA ARG A 266 -6.66 16.38 -18.96
C ARG A 266 -6.15 15.02 -19.41
N ILE A 267 -6.13 14.07 -18.48
CA ILE A 267 -5.80 12.67 -18.78
C ILE A 267 -6.88 12.10 -19.70
N ARG A 268 -6.47 11.73 -20.91
CA ARG A 268 -7.34 11.12 -21.92
C ARG A 268 -7.32 9.60 -21.81
N LYS A 269 -6.13 9.02 -21.65
CA LYS A 269 -5.92 7.58 -21.68
C LYS A 269 -4.70 7.20 -20.84
N ILE A 270 -4.75 6.02 -20.23
CA ILE A 270 -3.62 5.43 -19.51
C ILE A 270 -3.34 4.03 -20.10
N GLU A 271 -2.08 3.78 -20.46
CA GLU A 271 -1.61 2.44 -20.85
C GLU A 271 -0.71 1.88 -19.75
N LEU A 272 -0.94 0.62 -19.36
CA LEU A 272 -0.06 -0.14 -18.48
C LEU A 272 0.86 -0.97 -19.37
N ILE A 273 2.16 -0.73 -19.29
CA ILE A 273 3.18 -1.33 -20.16
C ILE A 273 3.98 -2.39 -19.39
N ALA A 274 4.18 -3.55 -20.00
CA ALA A 274 5.03 -4.64 -19.50
C ALA A 274 6.52 -4.30 -19.65
N PRO A 275 7.43 -5.00 -18.95
CA PRO A 275 8.87 -4.86 -19.18
C PRO A 275 9.31 -5.11 -20.63
N GLN A 276 8.55 -5.89 -21.39
CA GLN A 276 8.79 -6.18 -22.82
C GLN A 276 8.26 -5.07 -23.75
N GLY A 277 7.72 -3.97 -23.22
CA GLY A 277 7.13 -2.87 -24.01
C GLY A 277 5.71 -3.14 -24.54
N VAL A 278 5.09 -4.25 -24.14
CA VAL A 278 3.73 -4.63 -24.56
C VAL A 278 2.69 -3.95 -23.68
N ILE A 279 1.60 -3.46 -24.28
CA ILE A 279 0.45 -2.93 -23.53
C ILE A 279 -0.31 -4.11 -22.91
N ILE A 280 -0.39 -4.16 -21.58
CA ILE A 280 -1.12 -5.19 -20.84
C ILE A 280 -2.57 -4.77 -20.63
N LYS A 281 -2.80 -3.48 -20.38
CA LYS A 281 -4.13 -2.93 -20.09
C LYS A 281 -4.21 -1.48 -20.53
N GLU A 282 -5.36 -1.12 -21.09
CA GLU A 282 -5.70 0.25 -21.43
C GLU A 282 -6.87 0.73 -20.57
N ILE A 283 -6.79 1.99 -20.13
CA ILE A 283 -7.86 2.71 -19.44
C ILE A 283 -8.24 3.91 -20.32
N PRO A 284 -9.34 3.81 -21.09
CA PRO A 284 -9.65 4.76 -22.17
C PRO A 284 -10.34 6.05 -21.70
N PHE A 285 -10.80 6.11 -20.43
CA PHE A 285 -11.49 7.27 -19.89
C PHE A 285 -11.11 7.50 -18.44
N VAL A 286 -10.69 8.73 -18.13
CA VAL A 286 -10.40 9.20 -16.78
C VAL A 286 -11.22 10.45 -16.53
N VAL A 287 -12.02 10.45 -15.47
CA VAL A 287 -12.85 11.61 -15.12
C VAL A 287 -11.91 12.79 -14.81
N PRO A 288 -12.10 13.95 -15.49
CA PRO A 288 -11.35 15.16 -15.19
C PRO A 288 -11.72 15.68 -13.81
N GLU A 289 -10.83 15.45 -12.84
CA GLU A 289 -10.99 15.91 -11.47
C GLU A 289 -9.64 16.44 -10.98
N ARG A 290 -9.68 17.55 -10.24
CA ARG A 290 -8.50 18.05 -9.54
C ARG A 290 -8.13 17.05 -8.45
N ARG A 291 -6.87 16.64 -8.45
CA ARG A 291 -6.28 15.71 -7.49
C ARG A 291 -5.14 16.40 -6.77
N ASN A 292 -4.85 15.94 -5.57
CA ASN A 292 -3.73 16.46 -4.80
C ASN A 292 -2.45 15.72 -5.19
N PHE A 293 -1.33 16.42 -5.20
CA PHE A 293 -0.01 15.80 -5.29
C PHE A 293 0.97 16.38 -4.27
N ILE A 294 2.01 15.61 -4.00
CA ILE A 294 3.20 15.99 -3.26
C ILE A 294 4.39 15.55 -4.11
N LEU A 295 5.10 16.50 -4.71
CA LEU A 295 6.22 16.27 -5.62
C LEU A 295 7.52 16.71 -4.95
N GLY A 296 8.42 15.76 -4.71
CA GLY A 296 9.77 16.05 -4.22
C GLY A 296 10.70 16.50 -5.34
N ILE A 297 11.52 17.52 -5.07
CA ILE A 297 12.52 18.08 -5.97
C ILE A 297 13.80 18.44 -5.21
N TRP A 298 14.95 18.28 -5.86
CA TRP A 298 16.23 18.66 -5.26
C TRP A 298 16.45 20.17 -5.26
N PRO A 299 17.24 20.70 -4.30
CA PRO A 299 17.49 22.14 -4.20
C PRO A 299 17.98 22.79 -5.49
N TRP A 300 18.85 22.11 -6.25
CA TRP A 300 19.40 22.64 -7.50
C TRP A 300 18.44 22.58 -8.70
N GLN A 301 17.33 21.84 -8.62
CA GLN A 301 16.36 21.73 -9.72
C GLN A 301 15.43 22.93 -9.82
N TYR A 302 15.36 23.75 -8.76
CA TYR A 302 14.47 24.89 -8.71
C TYR A 302 15.07 26.04 -7.91
N LYS A 303 15.47 27.10 -8.63
CA LYS A 303 16.25 28.23 -8.09
C LYS A 303 15.66 28.87 -6.83
N LEU A 304 14.33 28.94 -6.71
CA LEU A 304 13.68 29.53 -5.54
C LEU A 304 13.97 28.77 -4.23
N ILE A 305 14.40 27.50 -4.28
CA ILE A 305 14.78 26.77 -3.06
C ILE A 305 15.99 27.44 -2.40
N ALA A 306 17.01 27.80 -3.17
CA ALA A 306 18.20 28.48 -2.66
C ALA A 306 17.88 29.85 -2.04
N ASP A 307 16.85 30.54 -2.54
CA ASP A 307 16.38 31.81 -1.96
C ASP A 307 15.63 31.58 -0.63
N LEU A 308 14.88 30.48 -0.52
CA LEU A 308 14.16 30.08 0.69
C LEU A 308 15.08 29.50 1.78
N GLU A 309 16.20 28.89 1.40
CA GLU A 309 17.22 28.40 2.33
C GLU A 309 17.72 29.50 3.28
N LYS A 310 17.82 30.74 2.79
CA LYS A 310 18.30 31.89 3.56
C LYS A 310 17.27 32.46 4.53
N ARG A 311 16.00 32.03 4.45
CA ARG A 311 14.93 32.53 5.32
C ARG A 311 14.92 31.81 6.66
N LYS A 312 14.46 32.51 7.71
CA LYS A 312 14.26 31.92 9.04
C LYS A 312 13.21 30.81 8.96
N THR A 313 13.54 29.68 9.57
CA THR A 313 12.67 28.50 9.66
C THR A 313 11.35 28.83 10.36
N ALA A 314 10.24 28.39 9.74
CA ALA A 314 8.89 28.68 10.21
C ALA A 314 8.33 27.59 11.14
N ALA A 315 8.71 26.33 10.95
CA ALA A 315 8.22 25.22 11.76
C ALA A 315 9.28 24.14 12.02
N LYS A 316 9.14 23.44 13.13
CA LYS A 316 9.91 22.24 13.50
C LYS A 316 8.94 21.07 13.60
N ILE A 317 9.31 19.92 13.04
CA ILE A 317 8.53 18.68 13.12
C ILE A 317 9.43 17.51 13.52
N PHE A 318 8.88 16.55 14.24
CA PHE A 318 9.49 15.24 14.47
C PHE A 318 8.63 14.20 13.76
N ILE A 319 9.26 13.29 13.01
CA ILE A 319 8.53 12.25 12.29
C ILE A 319 8.73 10.91 12.98
N ASP A 320 7.68 10.47 13.68
CA ASP A 320 7.59 9.15 14.26
C ASP A 320 7.76 8.07 13.18
N GLY A 321 8.72 7.17 13.41
CA GLY A 321 9.11 6.10 12.48
C GLY A 321 10.40 6.40 11.70
N ILE A 322 10.73 7.67 11.44
CA ILE A 322 12.06 8.06 10.94
C ILE A 322 13.00 8.33 12.12
N GLY A 323 12.45 8.83 13.23
CA GLY A 323 13.23 9.14 14.43
C GLY A 323 14.12 10.38 14.27
N GLN A 324 13.74 11.27 13.35
CA GLN A 324 14.51 12.47 13.03
C GLN A 324 13.64 13.73 13.11
N GLU A 325 14.26 14.82 13.56
CA GLU A 325 13.69 16.16 13.53
C GLU A 325 13.99 16.86 12.20
N PHE A 326 12.99 17.57 11.67
CA PHE A 326 13.10 18.36 10.46
C PHE A 326 12.62 19.79 10.67
N TYR A 327 13.17 20.69 9.87
CA TYR A 327 12.91 22.12 9.92
C TYR A 327 12.33 22.56 8.58
N LEU A 328 11.23 23.32 8.62
CA LEU A 328 10.43 23.65 7.44
C LEU A 328 10.37 25.15 7.17
N CYS A 329 10.49 25.51 5.89
CA CYS A 329 10.14 26.83 5.36
C CYS A 329 9.08 26.66 4.27
N GLU A 330 8.04 27.48 4.26
CA GLU A 330 6.97 27.41 3.26
C GLU A 330 6.86 28.75 2.52
N ASP A 331 6.66 28.69 1.20
CA ASP A 331 6.32 29.82 0.34
C ASP A 331 5.41 29.37 -0.81
N ARG A 332 5.05 30.29 -1.70
CA ARG A 332 4.34 30.00 -2.94
C ARG A 332 5.29 30.15 -4.12
N ALA A 333 5.23 29.18 -5.02
CA ALA A 333 5.96 29.19 -6.27
C ALA A 333 4.99 29.26 -7.44
N ARG A 334 5.31 30.11 -8.39
CA ARG A 334 4.62 30.18 -9.67
C ARG A 334 5.23 29.14 -10.61
N PHE A 335 4.41 28.24 -11.11
CA PHE A 335 4.81 27.24 -12.07
C PHE A 335 4.12 27.54 -13.41
N ALA A 336 4.89 28.04 -14.38
CA ALA A 336 4.38 28.53 -15.65
C ALA A 336 4.47 27.45 -16.74
N GLN A 337 3.42 27.31 -17.56
CA GLN A 337 3.52 26.57 -18.83
C GLN A 337 3.76 27.52 -20.00
N HIS A 338 4.89 27.36 -20.67
CA HIS A 338 5.28 28.21 -21.80
C HIS A 338 4.25 28.24 -22.94
N ALA A 339 3.52 27.14 -23.17
CA ALA A 339 2.62 27.02 -24.32
C ALA A 339 1.34 27.88 -24.22
N ASN A 340 0.82 28.14 -23.01
CA ASN A 340 -0.48 28.77 -22.82
C ASN A 340 -0.46 30.00 -21.90
N ASN A 341 0.71 30.37 -21.36
CA ASN A 341 0.87 31.51 -20.43
C ASN A 341 -0.04 31.41 -19.18
N ILE A 342 -0.41 30.18 -18.81
CA ILE A 342 -1.22 29.89 -17.63
C ILE A 342 -0.26 29.43 -16.53
N ASP A 343 -0.31 30.18 -15.43
CA ASP A 343 0.47 29.93 -14.24
C ASP A 343 -0.37 29.14 -13.23
N VAL A 344 0.21 28.08 -12.67
CA VAL A 344 -0.32 27.42 -11.48
C VAL A 344 0.48 27.89 -10.28
N MET A 345 -0.21 28.39 -9.26
CA MET A 345 0.40 28.73 -7.98
C MET A 345 0.45 27.49 -7.10
N LEU A 346 1.65 26.98 -6.87
CA LEU A 346 1.91 25.84 -6.01
C LEU A 346 2.48 26.30 -4.67
N ARG A 347 2.28 25.48 -3.64
CA ARG A 347 3.00 25.63 -2.38
C ARG A 347 4.35 24.95 -2.52
N LEU A 348 5.40 25.63 -2.08
CA LEU A 348 6.76 25.11 -2.01
C LEU A 348 7.17 25.02 -0.54
N ILE A 349 7.43 23.80 -0.08
CA ILE A 349 7.90 23.55 1.29
C ILE A 349 9.34 23.04 1.21
N VAL A 350 10.26 23.78 1.82
CA VAL A 350 11.67 23.41 1.92
C VAL A 350 11.91 22.68 3.24
N ILE A 351 12.54 21.52 3.15
CA ILE A 351 12.88 20.64 4.27
C ILE A 351 14.38 20.78 4.56
N LYS A 352 14.75 20.96 5.83
CA LYS A 352 16.13 21.00 6.31
C LYS A 352 16.32 20.02 7.47
N SER A 353 17.50 19.39 7.55
CA SER A 353 17.85 18.49 8.67
C SER A 353 18.26 19.24 9.94
N THR A 354 18.70 20.50 9.82
CA THR A 354 19.01 21.39 10.93
C THR A 354 18.41 22.76 10.69
N LYS A 355 18.21 23.54 11.75
CA LYS A 355 17.54 24.85 11.66
C LYS A 355 18.19 25.80 10.64
N ASP A 356 19.51 25.85 10.65
CA ASP A 356 20.33 26.75 9.84
C ASP A 356 21.15 26.00 8.76
N GLY A 357 20.83 24.72 8.53
CA GLY A 357 21.47 23.90 7.52
C GLY A 357 20.97 24.15 6.09
N PRO A 358 21.64 23.57 5.09
CA PRO A 358 21.18 23.60 3.70
C PRO A 358 19.83 22.91 3.54
N ALA A 359 19.10 23.20 2.45
CA ALA A 359 17.92 22.41 2.13
C ALA A 359 18.33 20.98 1.83
N LEU A 360 17.63 20.06 2.47
CA LEU A 360 17.66 18.65 2.11
C LEU A 360 16.86 18.41 0.84
N LEU A 361 15.67 19.01 0.76
CA LEU A 361 14.71 18.77 -0.31
C LEU A 361 13.68 19.92 -0.40
N GLY A 362 13.20 20.22 -1.60
CA GLY A 362 11.97 21.00 -1.82
C GLY A 362 10.78 20.10 -2.14
N VAL A 363 9.59 20.48 -1.69
CA VAL A 363 8.35 19.75 -1.94
C VAL A 363 7.31 20.70 -2.53
N PHE A 364 6.84 20.40 -3.74
CA PHE A 364 5.70 21.05 -4.35
C PHE A 364 4.39 20.35 -4.01
N THR A 365 3.34 21.12 -3.75
CA THR A 365 1.99 20.58 -3.61
C THR A 365 0.94 21.59 -4.06
N ASN A 366 -0.16 21.10 -4.63
CA ASN A 366 -1.38 21.86 -4.88
C ASN A 366 -2.45 21.66 -3.79
N ALA A 367 -2.11 20.94 -2.70
CA ALA A 367 -3.01 20.76 -1.57
C ALA A 367 -3.21 22.10 -0.84
N ASP A 368 -4.45 22.39 -0.47
CA ASP A 368 -4.80 23.64 0.21
C ASP A 368 -4.18 23.74 1.62
N GLN A 369 -3.77 24.95 2.02
CA GLN A 369 -3.06 25.18 3.28
C GLN A 369 -3.94 24.98 4.51
N GLU A 370 -5.24 25.29 4.43
CA GLU A 370 -6.18 25.12 5.55
C GLU A 370 -6.40 23.64 5.85
N SER A 371 -6.42 22.82 4.81
CA SER A 371 -6.64 21.39 4.94
C SER A 371 -5.35 20.58 5.19
N TRP A 372 -4.21 21.04 4.68
CA TRP A 372 -2.92 20.34 4.73
C TRP A 372 -1.81 21.30 5.15
N THR A 373 -1.48 21.31 6.44
CA THR A 373 -0.33 22.07 6.96
C THR A 373 0.98 21.60 6.32
N ALA A 374 2.01 22.46 6.28
CA ALA A 374 3.34 22.06 5.79
C ALA A 374 3.88 20.81 6.50
N ALA A 375 3.70 20.74 7.82
CA ALA A 375 4.05 19.58 8.63
C ALA A 375 3.41 18.29 8.11
N ARG A 376 2.10 18.32 7.83
CA ARG A 376 1.36 17.16 7.32
C ARG A 376 1.80 16.75 5.91
N VAL A 377 2.08 17.71 5.04
CA VAL A 377 2.57 17.44 3.68
C VAL A 377 3.93 16.75 3.73
N VAL A 378 4.87 17.32 4.51
CA VAL A 378 6.23 16.78 4.65
C VAL A 378 6.23 15.44 5.36
N GLU A 379 5.44 15.28 6.42
CA GLU A 379 5.29 13.98 7.09
C GLU A 379 4.82 12.91 6.11
N ARG A 380 3.80 13.22 5.29
CA ARG A 380 3.26 12.27 4.31
C ARG A 380 4.27 11.94 3.23
N TYR A 381 5.08 12.92 2.82
CA TYR A 381 6.17 12.73 1.86
C TYR A 381 7.29 11.85 2.42
N LEU A 382 7.82 12.19 3.60
CA LEU A 382 8.94 11.47 4.21
C LEU A 382 8.53 10.10 4.75
N ARG A 383 7.26 9.89 5.13
CA ARG A 383 6.75 8.53 5.38
C ARG A 383 6.74 7.66 4.12
N HIS A 384 6.64 8.28 2.95
CA HIS A 384 6.74 7.58 1.66
C HIS A 384 8.20 7.38 1.21
N TRP A 385 9.07 8.32 1.57
CA TRP A 385 10.50 8.34 1.27
C TRP A 385 11.32 8.63 2.54
N PRO A 386 11.49 7.62 3.42
CA PRO A 386 12.09 7.84 4.74
C PRO A 386 13.58 8.19 4.67
N ASP A 387 14.30 7.65 3.69
CA ASP A 387 15.69 7.98 3.42
C ASP A 387 15.83 8.61 2.02
N VAL A 388 15.55 9.91 1.94
CA VAL A 388 15.62 10.65 0.68
C VAL A 388 17.01 10.65 0.06
N VAL A 389 18.09 10.63 0.85
CA VAL A 389 19.46 10.69 0.35
C VAL A 389 19.90 9.34 -0.21
N VAL A 390 19.65 8.24 0.51
CA VAL A 390 19.94 6.90 0.00
C VAL A 390 19.02 6.57 -1.17
N GLY A 391 17.74 6.90 -1.07
CA GLY A 391 16.78 6.77 -2.17
C GLY A 391 17.27 7.48 -3.44
N HIS A 392 17.82 8.69 -3.31
CA HIS A 392 18.43 9.42 -4.43
C HIS A 392 19.62 8.69 -5.06
N LYS A 393 20.55 8.20 -4.23
CA LYS A 393 21.74 7.49 -4.72
C LYS A 393 21.36 6.19 -5.44
N LEU A 394 20.41 5.44 -4.88
CA LEU A 394 19.86 4.24 -5.50
C LEU A 394 19.18 4.59 -6.82
N PHE A 395 18.41 5.68 -6.85
CA PHE A 395 17.76 6.17 -8.05
C PHE A 395 18.79 6.52 -9.14
N LEU A 396 19.83 7.30 -8.81
CA LEU A 396 20.90 7.68 -9.74
C LEU A 396 21.68 6.47 -10.26
N ARG A 397 21.91 5.48 -9.41
CA ARG A 397 22.55 4.23 -9.81
C ARG A 397 21.67 3.49 -10.79
N ALA A 398 20.39 3.34 -10.47
CA ALA A 398 19.42 2.63 -11.30
C ALA A 398 19.21 3.33 -12.66
N SER A 399 19.22 4.67 -12.72
CA SER A 399 19.09 5.40 -13.98
C SER A 399 20.34 5.33 -14.87
N LYS A 400 21.54 5.22 -14.27
CA LYS A 400 22.82 5.08 -15.00
C LYS A 400 23.10 3.64 -15.43
N MET A 401 22.61 2.67 -14.67
CA MET A 401 22.78 1.23 -14.92
C MET A 401 21.41 0.56 -14.80
N PRO A 402 20.53 0.71 -15.82
CA PRO A 402 19.28 -0.02 -15.81
C PRO A 402 19.60 -1.51 -15.77
N LEU A 403 19.15 -2.20 -14.72
CA LEU A 403 19.32 -3.64 -14.59
C LEU A 403 18.80 -4.33 -15.85
N TYR A 404 19.58 -5.26 -16.37
CA TYR A 404 19.17 -6.09 -17.50
C TYR A 404 18.04 -7.03 -17.05
N LEU A 405 17.12 -7.34 -17.98
CA LEU A 405 16.00 -8.26 -17.74
C LEU A 405 16.43 -9.62 -17.17
N GLU A 406 17.66 -10.05 -17.43
CA GLU A 406 18.18 -11.38 -17.05
C GLU A 406 18.51 -11.50 -15.55
N ASP A 407 18.91 -10.41 -14.89
CA ASP A 407 19.24 -10.40 -13.45
C ASP A 407 18.01 -10.21 -12.55
N PHE A 408 16.86 -9.95 -13.16
CA PHE A 408 15.62 -9.63 -12.49
C PHE A 408 14.85 -10.89 -12.08
N ILE A 409 14.38 -10.95 -10.83
CA ILE A 409 13.37 -11.93 -10.42
C ILE A 409 12.04 -11.53 -11.06
N SER A 410 11.87 -11.91 -12.32
CA SER A 410 10.67 -11.61 -13.08
C SER A 410 9.46 -12.32 -12.51
N SER A 411 8.28 -11.72 -12.70
CA SER A 411 7.06 -12.42 -12.35
C SER A 411 6.81 -13.64 -13.26
N GLU A 412 7.49 -13.74 -14.41
CA GLU A 412 7.54 -14.95 -15.22
C GLU A 412 8.21 -16.11 -14.46
N LYS A 413 9.36 -15.89 -13.79
CA LYS A 413 9.99 -16.89 -12.94
C LYS A 413 9.07 -17.34 -11.80
N MET A 414 8.40 -16.39 -11.15
CA MET A 414 7.39 -16.69 -10.13
C MET A 414 6.23 -17.50 -10.69
N PHE A 415 5.79 -17.19 -11.91
CA PHE A 415 4.73 -17.91 -12.59
C PHE A 415 5.14 -19.33 -13.02
N VAL A 416 6.39 -19.54 -13.45
CA VAL A 416 6.94 -20.88 -13.70
C VAL A 416 6.88 -21.71 -12.43
N ASN A 417 7.24 -21.13 -11.27
CA ASN A 417 7.06 -21.81 -9.98
C ASN A 417 5.59 -22.11 -9.69
N ALA A 418 4.67 -21.17 -9.96
CA ALA A 418 3.24 -21.40 -9.76
C ALA A 418 2.72 -22.59 -10.58
N LYS A 419 3.20 -22.78 -11.82
CA LYS A 419 2.78 -23.93 -12.66
C LYS A 419 3.07 -25.29 -12.02
N LYS A 420 4.09 -25.39 -11.16
CA LYS A 420 4.41 -26.62 -10.40
C LYS A 420 3.25 -27.08 -9.50
N ILE A 421 2.32 -26.19 -9.16
CA ILE A 421 1.10 -26.55 -8.43
C ILE A 421 0.29 -27.58 -9.24
N ASN A 422 0.27 -27.49 -10.57
CA ASN A 422 -0.45 -28.45 -11.42
C ASN A 422 0.28 -29.80 -11.57
N GLU A 423 1.55 -29.88 -11.18
CA GLU A 423 2.38 -31.08 -11.27
C GLU A 423 2.21 -32.01 -10.06
N THR A 424 1.51 -31.55 -9.02
CA THR A 424 1.28 -32.30 -7.78
C THR A 424 -0.16 -32.17 -7.32
N ASN A 425 -0.68 -33.23 -6.70
CA ASN A 425 -1.97 -33.22 -6.01
C ASN A 425 -1.82 -33.06 -4.49
N ASP A 426 -0.59 -32.88 -3.99
CA ASP A 426 -0.32 -32.71 -2.57
C ASP A 426 -0.50 -31.24 -2.16
N PRO A 427 -1.50 -30.92 -1.31
CA PRO A 427 -1.66 -29.59 -0.76
C PRO A 427 -0.40 -29.05 -0.09
N ASP A 428 0.35 -29.87 0.65
CA ASP A 428 1.55 -29.41 1.36
C ASP A 428 2.64 -28.92 0.39
N ALA A 429 2.73 -29.54 -0.80
CA ALA A 429 3.59 -29.08 -1.88
C ALA A 429 3.12 -27.75 -2.47
N TRP A 430 1.81 -27.55 -2.66
CA TRP A 430 1.27 -26.27 -3.14
C TRP A 430 1.61 -25.11 -2.21
N PHE A 431 1.45 -25.27 -0.90
CA PHE A 431 1.79 -24.21 0.05
C PHE A 431 3.29 -23.91 0.10
N LEU A 432 4.14 -24.93 -0.08
CA LEU A 432 5.57 -24.69 -0.22
C LEU A 432 5.89 -23.84 -1.45
N ILE A 433 5.28 -24.16 -2.60
CA ILE A 433 5.42 -23.38 -3.84
C ILE A 433 4.94 -21.94 -3.64
N LEU A 434 3.81 -21.73 -2.97
CA LEU A 434 3.32 -20.38 -2.66
C LEU A 434 4.31 -19.61 -1.79
N VAL A 435 4.91 -20.25 -0.78
CA VAL A 435 5.93 -19.63 0.07
C VAL A 435 7.19 -19.29 -0.72
N GLU A 436 7.62 -20.14 -1.65
CA GLU A 436 8.75 -19.83 -2.55
C GLU A 436 8.46 -18.60 -3.41
N ILE A 437 7.24 -18.48 -3.96
CA ILE A 437 6.83 -17.30 -4.73
C ILE A 437 6.82 -16.04 -3.84
N LEU A 438 6.29 -16.13 -2.61
CA LEU A 438 6.31 -15.01 -1.67
C LEU A 438 7.75 -14.61 -1.30
N ASN A 439 8.65 -15.57 -1.13
CA ASN A 439 10.07 -15.33 -0.88
C ASN A 439 10.75 -14.65 -2.07
N ASP A 440 10.49 -15.10 -3.29
CA ASP A 440 10.99 -14.46 -4.51
C ASP A 440 10.46 -13.02 -4.63
N PHE A 441 9.18 -12.80 -4.31
CA PHE A 441 8.60 -11.45 -4.26
C PHE A 441 9.26 -10.58 -3.18
N CYS A 442 9.49 -11.10 -1.98
CA CYS A 442 10.22 -10.38 -0.94
C CYS A 442 11.62 -10.00 -1.40
N LYS A 443 12.38 -10.96 -1.96
CA LYS A 443 13.75 -10.71 -2.44
C LYS A 443 13.80 -9.59 -3.47
N ARG A 444 12.82 -9.54 -4.37
CA ARG A 444 12.69 -8.48 -5.37
C ARG A 444 12.31 -7.12 -4.78
N ASN A 445 11.34 -7.08 -3.87
CA ASN A 445 10.70 -5.82 -3.48
C ASN A 445 11.22 -5.21 -2.18
N PHE A 446 11.79 -6.03 -1.29
CA PHE A 446 12.23 -5.60 0.03
C PHE A 446 13.73 -5.74 0.22
N PHE A 447 14.34 -6.83 -0.22
CA PHE A 447 15.74 -7.12 0.07
C PHE A 447 16.69 -6.55 -0.99
N PRO A 448 17.98 -6.32 -0.64
CA PRO A 448 18.98 -5.90 -1.60
C PRO A 448 19.31 -7.02 -2.59
N GLU A 449 19.87 -6.65 -3.73
CA GLU A 449 20.21 -7.53 -4.86
C GLU A 449 21.05 -8.75 -4.46
N VAL A 450 21.96 -8.60 -3.49
CA VAL A 450 22.79 -9.71 -2.96
C VAL A 450 21.94 -10.88 -2.44
N CYS A 451 20.71 -10.62 -1.99
CA CYS A 451 19.78 -11.64 -1.52
C CYS A 451 19.02 -12.35 -2.65
N ALA A 452 19.05 -11.87 -3.90
CA ALA A 452 18.25 -12.41 -5.00
C ALA A 452 18.51 -13.90 -5.26
N SER A 453 19.76 -14.33 -5.13
CA SER A 453 20.22 -15.72 -5.28
C SER A 453 20.03 -16.57 -4.03
N TRP A 454 19.61 -16.00 -2.89
CA TRP A 454 19.51 -16.74 -1.64
C TRP A 454 18.32 -17.69 -1.67
N SER A 455 18.55 -18.89 -1.13
CA SER A 455 17.50 -19.91 -0.98
C SER A 455 16.50 -19.51 0.08
N LEU A 456 15.28 -20.05 0.00
CA LEU A 456 14.25 -19.89 1.04
C LEU A 456 14.79 -20.30 2.42
N LEU A 457 15.60 -21.37 2.50
CA LEU A 457 16.22 -21.81 3.75
C LEU A 457 17.12 -20.73 4.34
N LYS A 458 18.01 -20.15 3.53
CA LYS A 458 18.90 -19.07 3.97
C LYS A 458 18.12 -17.83 4.42
N MET A 459 17.15 -17.39 3.60
CA MET A 459 16.27 -16.26 3.95
C MET A 459 15.51 -16.49 5.25
N ARG A 460 15.07 -17.73 5.48
CA ARG A 460 14.35 -18.12 6.70
C ARG A 460 15.21 -18.05 7.95
N GLU A 461 16.42 -18.61 7.91
CA GLU A 461 17.31 -18.61 9.08
C GLU A 461 17.83 -17.20 9.41
N LEU A 462 18.08 -16.36 8.40
CA LEU A 462 18.65 -15.03 8.61
C LEU A 462 17.60 -13.96 8.92
N PHE A 463 16.46 -13.97 8.23
CA PHE A 463 15.50 -12.86 8.31
C PHE A 463 14.12 -13.29 8.79
N TYR A 464 13.53 -14.34 8.22
CA TYR A 464 12.13 -14.63 8.54
C TYR A 464 11.94 -15.12 10.00
N LYS A 465 12.86 -15.94 10.52
CA LYS A 465 12.88 -16.38 11.93
C LYS A 465 13.44 -15.34 12.90
N GLN A 466 13.71 -14.12 12.47
CA GLN A 466 14.25 -13.11 13.35
C GLN A 466 13.25 -12.83 14.47
N ARG A 467 13.75 -12.94 15.71
CA ARG A 467 12.99 -12.61 16.92
C ARG A 467 12.68 -11.12 16.93
N GLY A 468 11.59 -10.76 17.58
CA GLY A 468 11.22 -9.36 17.72
C GLY A 468 9.99 -9.17 18.56
N PHE A 469 9.49 -7.93 18.57
CA PHE A 469 8.28 -7.54 19.28
C PHE A 469 7.22 -7.09 18.28
N ILE A 470 5.97 -7.54 18.46
CA ILE A 470 4.83 -7.09 17.66
C ILE A 470 3.91 -6.24 18.55
N LYS A 471 3.49 -5.07 18.09
CA LYS A 471 2.44 -4.25 18.71
C LYS A 471 1.20 -4.23 17.80
N ARG A 472 0.04 -4.59 18.34
CA ARG A 472 -1.26 -4.54 17.63
C ARG A 472 -2.28 -3.76 18.44
N ASP A 473 -2.42 -2.48 18.14
CA ASP A 473 -3.53 -1.66 18.64
C ASP A 473 -4.73 -1.67 17.67
N MET A 474 -5.90 -1.27 18.16
CA MET A 474 -7.15 -1.19 17.39
C MET A 474 -7.15 -0.02 16.41
N ASP A 475 -6.61 1.12 16.85
CA ASP A 475 -6.69 2.38 16.12
C ASP A 475 -5.33 2.81 15.54
N GLU A 476 -4.28 2.01 15.76
CA GLU A 476 -2.92 2.28 15.31
C GLU A 476 -2.42 1.24 14.28
N ASP A 477 -1.31 1.60 13.65
CA ASP A 477 -0.54 0.72 12.78
C ASP A 477 -0.05 -0.54 13.53
N ILE A 478 0.14 -1.62 12.79
CA ILE A 478 0.77 -2.84 13.29
C ILE A 478 2.27 -2.66 13.23
N LEU A 479 2.93 -2.62 14.39
CA LEU A 479 4.36 -2.38 14.49
C LEU A 479 5.12 -3.69 14.72
N PHE A 480 6.14 -3.93 13.91
CA PHE A 480 7.10 -5.01 14.06
C PHE A 480 8.46 -4.42 14.43
N LYS A 481 8.99 -4.76 15.61
CA LYS A 481 10.33 -4.39 16.03
C LYS A 481 11.23 -5.62 15.93
N LEU A 482 12.08 -5.68 14.92
CA LEU A 482 13.04 -6.78 14.74
C LEU A 482 14.24 -6.58 15.66
N PHE A 483 14.70 -7.64 16.33
CA PHE A 483 15.91 -7.56 17.16
C PHE A 483 17.16 -7.63 16.28
N ASN A 484 18.08 -6.69 16.46
CA ASN A 484 19.28 -6.58 15.62
C ASN A 484 20.10 -7.89 15.66
N SER A 485 20.60 -8.30 14.49
CA SER A 485 21.65 -9.32 14.43
C SER A 485 22.97 -8.72 14.97
N ASN A 486 23.80 -9.58 15.54
CA ASN A 486 25.16 -9.22 15.94
C ASN A 486 26.11 -9.07 14.74
N MET A 487 25.71 -9.57 13.55
CA MET A 487 26.50 -9.43 12.33
C MET A 487 26.15 -8.12 11.61
N LEU A 488 27.16 -7.29 11.36
CA LEU A 488 26.99 -5.97 10.74
C LEU A 488 26.32 -6.04 9.37
N GLU A 489 26.72 -7.00 8.53
CA GLU A 489 26.14 -7.19 7.19
C GLU A 489 24.63 -7.52 7.27
N GLU A 490 24.23 -8.38 8.20
CA GLU A 490 22.82 -8.73 8.39
C GLU A 490 22.01 -7.54 8.90
N LYS A 491 22.63 -6.69 9.74
CA LYS A 491 22.01 -5.45 10.23
C LYS A 491 21.73 -4.48 9.08
N ASP A 492 22.70 -4.28 8.19
CA ASP A 492 22.54 -3.37 7.04
C ASP A 492 21.47 -3.88 6.06
N ILE A 493 21.46 -5.19 5.78
CA ILE A 493 20.42 -5.82 4.96
C ILE A 493 19.03 -5.68 5.62
N THR A 494 18.93 -5.90 6.93
CA THR A 494 17.67 -5.77 7.67
C THR A 494 17.16 -4.33 7.65
N ASN A 495 18.06 -3.35 7.81
CA ASN A 495 17.71 -1.93 7.76
C ASN A 495 17.19 -1.53 6.36
N PHE A 496 17.89 -1.95 5.31
CA PHE A 496 17.45 -1.75 3.93
C PHE A 496 16.06 -2.37 3.71
N ALA A 497 15.87 -3.63 4.11
CA ALA A 497 14.61 -4.34 3.93
C ALA A 497 13.46 -3.71 4.71
N SER A 498 13.71 -3.24 5.93
CA SER A 498 12.73 -2.54 6.75
C SER A 498 12.32 -1.20 6.13
N ALA A 499 13.26 -0.45 5.56
CA ALA A 499 12.96 0.78 4.83
C ALA A 499 12.07 0.49 3.61
N LYS A 500 12.45 -0.48 2.76
CA LYS A 500 11.65 -0.88 1.60
C LYS A 500 10.26 -1.41 1.95
N PHE A 501 10.16 -2.17 3.04
CA PHE A 501 8.89 -2.61 3.58
C PHE A 501 7.98 -1.43 3.93
N ASN A 502 8.50 -0.43 4.64
CA ASN A 502 7.72 0.75 5.02
C ASN A 502 7.32 1.59 3.79
N GLU A 503 8.21 1.73 2.80
CA GLU A 503 7.94 2.40 1.52
C GLU A 503 6.83 1.74 0.69
N ALA A 504 6.57 0.45 0.89
CA ALA A 504 5.53 -0.29 0.17
C ALA A 504 4.10 0.04 0.66
N ASN A 505 3.96 0.72 1.80
CA ASN A 505 2.68 1.20 2.34
C ASN A 505 1.62 0.08 2.40
N ILE A 506 1.96 -1.03 3.05
CA ILE A 506 1.13 -2.23 3.14
C ILE A 506 0.06 -2.06 4.21
N PHE A 507 -1.18 -2.49 3.91
CA PHE A 507 -2.30 -2.46 4.85
C PHE A 507 -2.87 -3.86 5.05
N ASP A 508 -3.34 -4.14 6.27
CA ASP A 508 -4.17 -5.31 6.51
C ASP A 508 -5.60 -5.12 5.97
N SER A 509 -6.41 -6.19 6.00
CA SER A 509 -7.81 -6.15 5.57
C SER A 509 -8.69 -5.16 6.36
N SER A 510 -8.22 -4.70 7.53
CA SER A 510 -8.91 -3.73 8.38
C SER A 510 -8.49 -2.28 8.08
N GLY A 511 -7.55 -2.08 7.15
CA GLY A 511 -7.02 -0.76 6.78
C GLY A 511 -5.91 -0.24 7.69
N ARG A 512 -5.33 -1.08 8.56
CA ARG A 512 -4.18 -0.68 9.41
C ARG A 512 -2.88 -0.88 8.65
N GLN A 513 -1.97 0.08 8.74
CA GLN A 513 -0.67 -0.04 8.06
C GLN A 513 0.22 -1.03 8.82
N LEU A 514 1.00 -1.83 8.09
CA LEU A 514 2.09 -2.61 8.67
C LEU A 514 3.37 -1.78 8.61
N ARG A 515 4.14 -1.77 9.71
CA ARG A 515 5.43 -1.08 9.78
C ARG A 515 6.49 -1.90 10.47
N ILE A 516 7.72 -1.83 9.98
CA ILE A 516 8.89 -2.30 10.70
C ILE A 516 9.59 -1.09 11.32
N ILE A 517 9.78 -1.12 12.64
CA ILE A 517 10.55 -0.13 13.37
C ILE A 517 11.91 -0.72 13.73
N SER A 518 12.97 0.01 13.40
CA SER A 518 14.34 -0.38 13.73
C SER A 518 14.51 -0.43 15.25
N ALA A 519 15.20 -1.46 15.76
CA ALA A 519 15.65 -1.44 17.15
C ALA A 519 16.78 -0.41 17.29
N ALA A 520 16.47 0.70 17.98
CA ALA A 520 17.45 1.69 18.41
C ALA A 520 18.59 1.04 19.20
#